data_AF-G8BTX4-F1
#
_entry.id   AF-G8BTX4-F1
#
_cell.length_a   1.000
_cell.length_b   1.000
_cell.length_c   1.000
_cell.angle_alpha   90.00
_cell.angle_beta   90.00
_cell.angle_gamma   90.00
#
_symmetry.space_group_name_H-M   'P 1'
#
loop_
_entity.id
_entity.type
_entity.pdbx_description
1 polymer ?
#
loop_
_entity_poly.entity_id
_entity_poly.type
_entity_poly.pdbx_seq_one_letter_code
_entity_poly.pdbx_strand_id
1 'polypeptide(L)'
;MSTTYYTQYEEETEKQLAENINHLESLTYPGSKITFEVDPVELPKPDPNLKVFFFDIDNCLYEKSSKIHNLMHISILRYFQYHLNLSEEDARQLHLRYYKDYGLAIRGLVTHHNIDALQYNKMVDDSLPLQNILSPNLTLRNLLIELKGNKQVDKLWLFTNAYKNHGLRCVRLLGIADLFDGITYCDYSQPDNLICKPDVKAFEKAKLQSGLGDYKNAWFIDDSGSNIKTGVELGFRKCVHVVEDEKDYYHQLLGNAPEATPIIKNIRDLKDAVPELFERFYEPLNYAFK
;
A
#
# COMPACT_ATOMS: atom_id res chain seq x y z
N MET A 1 -18.15 -29.71 -0.24
CA MET A 1 -17.75 -29.61 1.19
C MET A 1 -18.98 -29.66 2.08
N SER A 2 -18.90 -30.17 3.32
CA SER A 2 -20.06 -30.16 4.24
C SER A 2 -20.24 -28.77 4.88
N THR A 3 -21.49 -28.38 5.15
CA THR A 3 -21.88 -27.09 5.77
C THR A 3 -21.11 -26.81 7.07
N THR A 4 -20.75 -27.84 7.83
CA THR A 4 -20.02 -27.75 9.09
C THR A 4 -18.61 -27.15 8.96
N TYR A 5 -17.87 -27.47 7.88
CA TYR A 5 -16.51 -26.94 7.70
C TYR A 5 -16.50 -25.46 7.33
N TYR A 6 -17.50 -25.01 6.55
CA TYR A 6 -17.66 -23.61 6.18
C TYR A 6 -17.99 -22.75 7.42
N THR A 7 -18.90 -23.23 8.28
CA THR A 7 -19.23 -22.57 9.55
C THR A 7 -18.02 -22.46 10.48
N GLN A 8 -17.18 -23.50 10.58
CA GLN A 8 -15.97 -23.45 11.38
C GLN A 8 -14.96 -22.41 10.86
N TYR A 9 -14.78 -22.31 9.54
CA TYR A 9 -13.89 -21.30 8.94
C TYR A 9 -14.34 -19.87 9.26
N GLU A 10 -15.64 -19.58 9.15
CA GLU A 10 -16.19 -18.27 9.51
C GLU A 10 -16.00 -17.96 11.01
N GLU A 11 -16.26 -18.92 11.90
CA GLU A 11 -16.04 -18.74 13.35
C GLU A 11 -14.57 -18.46 13.70
N GLU A 12 -13.64 -19.18 13.08
CA GLU A 12 -12.19 -18.94 13.24
C GLU A 12 -11.80 -17.54 12.75
N THR A 13 -12.34 -17.10 11.61
CA THR A 13 -12.13 -15.75 11.08
C THR A 13 -12.65 -14.69 12.05
N GLU A 14 -13.87 -14.81 12.56
CA GLU A 14 -14.46 -13.84 13.50
C GLU A 14 -13.63 -13.71 14.78
N LYS A 15 -13.18 -14.84 15.33
CA LYS A 15 -12.32 -14.84 16.50
C LYS A 15 -11.00 -14.10 16.23
N GLN A 16 -10.37 -14.37 15.09
CA GLN A 16 -9.11 -13.71 14.72
C GLN A 16 -9.29 -12.21 14.48
N LEU A 17 -10.41 -11.79 13.88
CA LEU A 17 -10.76 -10.38 13.70
C LEU A 17 -10.90 -9.67 15.05
N ALA A 18 -11.57 -10.29 16.02
CA ALA A 18 -11.70 -9.73 17.37
C ALA A 18 -10.34 -9.58 18.07
N GLU A 19 -9.46 -10.57 17.94
CA GLU A 19 -8.08 -10.48 18.44
C GLU A 19 -7.30 -9.35 17.77
N ASN A 20 -7.43 -9.20 16.44
CA ASN A 20 -6.76 -8.14 15.68
C ASN A 20 -7.22 -6.75 16.14
N ILE A 21 -8.52 -6.54 16.33
CA ILE A 21 -9.10 -5.28 16.82
C ILE A 21 -8.59 -4.97 18.24
N ASN A 22 -8.70 -5.94 19.14
CA ASN A 22 -8.26 -5.77 20.54
C ASN A 22 -6.77 -5.43 20.63
N HIS A 23 -5.94 -6.06 19.81
CA HIS A 23 -4.51 -5.74 19.75
C HIS A 23 -4.28 -4.30 19.30
N LEU A 24 -4.91 -3.87 18.20
CA LEU A 24 -4.73 -2.51 17.67
C LEU A 24 -5.15 -1.42 18.66
N GLU A 25 -6.26 -1.63 19.37
CA GLU A 25 -6.75 -0.69 20.39
C GLU A 25 -5.90 -0.67 21.66
N SER A 26 -5.11 -1.72 21.90
CA SER A 26 -4.14 -1.76 23.01
C SER A 26 -2.84 -0.99 22.74
N LEU A 27 -2.58 -0.57 21.50
CA LEU A 27 -1.33 0.08 21.12
C LEU A 27 -1.20 1.49 21.71
N THR A 28 -0.04 1.79 22.28
CA THR A 28 0.23 3.08 22.97
C THR A 28 1.50 3.80 22.50
N TYR A 29 2.32 3.18 21.65
CA TYR A 29 3.56 3.78 21.17
C TYR A 29 3.33 4.90 20.13
N PRO A 30 4.29 5.80 19.90
CA PRO A 30 4.18 6.85 18.88
C PRO A 30 3.87 6.30 17.49
N GLY A 31 2.94 6.96 16.78
CA GLY A 31 2.50 6.54 15.44
C GLY A 31 1.61 5.29 15.40
N SER A 32 1.10 4.84 16.54
CA SER A 32 0.08 3.78 16.61
C SER A 32 -1.34 4.25 16.29
N LYS A 33 -1.56 5.56 16.15
CA LYS A 33 -2.87 6.19 15.90
C LYS A 33 -2.86 6.95 14.59
N ILE A 34 -3.93 6.81 13.81
CA ILE A 34 -4.17 7.61 12.61
C ILE A 34 -4.44 9.06 13.01
N THR A 35 -3.80 10.02 12.35
CA THR A 35 -3.99 11.46 12.61
C THR A 35 -4.48 12.23 11.38
N PHE A 36 -4.79 11.54 10.29
CA PHE A 36 -5.35 12.10 9.06
C PHE A 36 -6.78 11.59 8.83
N GLU A 37 -7.55 12.34 8.05
CA GLU A 37 -8.91 11.95 7.67
C GLU A 37 -8.89 10.84 6.61
N VAL A 38 -9.74 9.83 6.80
CA VAL A 38 -9.96 8.76 5.83
C VAL A 38 -11.32 9.00 5.19
N ASP A 39 -11.38 8.99 3.87
CA ASP A 39 -12.59 9.28 3.08
C ASP A 39 -13.18 10.68 3.36
N PRO A 40 -12.43 11.76 3.12
CA PRO A 40 -12.93 13.11 3.35
C PRO A 40 -14.16 13.39 2.48
N VAL A 41 -15.18 14.02 3.08
CA VAL A 41 -16.44 14.35 2.40
C VAL A 41 -16.21 15.32 1.23
N GLU A 42 -15.30 16.28 1.40
CA GLU A 42 -14.90 17.22 0.38
C GLU A 42 -13.44 16.98 -0.03
N LEU A 43 -13.20 16.82 -1.34
CA LEU A 43 -11.85 16.71 -1.86
C LEU A 43 -11.15 18.08 -1.90
N PRO A 44 -9.84 18.13 -1.62
CA PRO A 44 -9.10 19.38 -1.72
C PRO A 44 -9.09 19.91 -3.15
N LYS A 45 -9.07 21.25 -3.30
CA LYS A 45 -8.85 21.87 -4.60
C LYS A 45 -7.43 21.56 -5.09
N PRO A 46 -7.24 21.20 -6.38
CA PRO A 46 -5.91 20.96 -6.91
C PRO A 46 -5.02 22.20 -6.79
N ASP A 47 -3.85 22.06 -6.17
CA ASP A 47 -2.84 23.11 -6.06
C ASP A 47 -1.65 22.78 -6.97
N PRO A 48 -1.35 23.61 -8.00
CA PRO A 48 -0.27 23.36 -8.94
C PRO A 48 1.13 23.43 -8.33
N ASN A 49 1.30 23.95 -7.12
CA ASN A 49 2.58 24.05 -6.42
C ASN A 49 2.76 23.02 -5.32
N LEU A 50 1.68 22.32 -4.92
CA LEU A 50 1.71 21.31 -3.87
C LEU A 50 2.64 20.14 -4.26
N LYS A 51 3.55 19.81 -3.36
CA LYS A 51 4.51 18.71 -3.50
C LYS A 51 4.07 17.51 -2.67
N VAL A 52 3.89 16.36 -3.33
CA VAL A 52 3.37 15.15 -2.68
C VAL A 52 4.31 13.98 -2.92
N PHE A 53 4.65 13.24 -1.88
CA PHE A 53 5.35 11.98 -2.02
C PHE A 53 4.36 10.84 -1.72
N PHE A 54 4.06 10.05 -2.75
CA PHE A 54 3.22 8.86 -2.66
C PHE A 54 4.04 7.61 -2.29
N PHE A 55 3.52 6.83 -1.35
CA PHE A 55 4.14 5.61 -0.83
C PHE A 55 3.20 4.44 -1.01
N ASP A 56 3.65 3.41 -1.72
CA ASP A 56 3.04 2.09 -1.55
C ASP A 56 3.29 1.55 -0.13
N ILE A 57 2.49 0.58 0.29
CA ILE A 57 2.54 0.01 1.65
C ILE A 57 3.21 -1.36 1.64
N ASP A 58 2.61 -2.32 0.94
CA ASP A 58 2.97 -3.72 0.99
C ASP A 58 4.31 -3.96 0.29
N ASN A 59 5.25 -4.68 0.91
CA ASN A 59 6.63 -4.86 0.42
C ASN A 59 7.44 -3.56 0.22
N CYS A 60 6.90 -2.40 0.59
CA CYS A 60 7.53 -1.09 0.48
C CYS A 60 7.85 -0.49 1.86
N LEU A 61 6.83 -0.20 2.67
CA LEU A 61 7.00 0.28 4.06
C LEU A 61 7.49 -0.82 5.01
N TYR A 62 7.38 -2.07 4.59
CA TYR A 62 7.94 -3.21 5.28
C TYR A 62 8.50 -4.19 4.25
N GLU A 63 9.51 -4.96 4.63
CA GLU A 63 10.22 -5.87 3.71
C GLU A 63 9.33 -7.04 3.28
N LYS A 64 9.50 -7.50 2.05
CA LYS A 64 8.80 -8.67 1.52
C LYS A 64 9.19 -9.94 2.26
N SER A 65 10.43 -10.01 2.76
CA SER A 65 10.91 -11.08 3.64
C SER A 65 10.15 -11.20 4.97
N SER A 66 9.25 -10.27 5.31
CA SER A 66 8.27 -10.41 6.41
C SER A 66 7.30 -11.59 6.22
N LYS A 67 7.21 -12.16 5.01
CA LYS A 67 6.34 -13.30 4.66
C LYS A 67 4.83 -13.04 4.83
N ILE A 68 4.41 -11.78 4.92
CA ILE A 68 2.97 -11.42 4.89
C ILE A 68 2.34 -11.92 3.58
N HIS A 69 3.05 -11.77 2.46
CA HIS A 69 2.62 -12.31 1.18
C HIS A 69 2.35 -13.84 1.22
N ASN A 70 3.12 -14.61 2.01
CA ASN A 70 2.89 -16.06 2.13
C ASN A 70 1.61 -16.36 2.92
N LEU A 71 1.36 -15.60 4.00
CA LEU A 71 0.10 -15.74 4.75
C LEU A 71 -1.10 -15.34 3.90
N MET A 72 -0.99 -14.23 3.16
CA MET A 72 -1.98 -13.78 2.20
C MET A 72 -2.27 -14.89 1.18
N HIS A 73 -1.22 -15.46 0.56
CA HIS A 73 -1.36 -16.54 -0.39
C HIS A 73 -2.11 -17.76 0.19
N ILE A 74 -1.75 -18.20 1.40
CA ILE A 74 -2.45 -19.31 2.08
C ILE A 74 -3.92 -18.97 2.33
N SER A 75 -4.23 -17.75 2.80
CA SER A 75 -5.61 -17.31 3.03
C SER A 75 -6.42 -17.25 1.74
N ILE A 76 -5.83 -16.78 0.63
CA ILE A 76 -6.48 -16.75 -0.69
C ILE A 76 -6.81 -18.16 -1.17
N LEU A 77 -5.86 -19.10 -1.08
CA LEU A 77 -6.09 -20.48 -1.49
C LEU A 77 -7.21 -21.13 -0.66
N ARG A 78 -7.21 -20.91 0.67
CA ARG A 78 -8.30 -21.37 1.53
C ARG A 78 -9.64 -20.79 1.09
N TYR A 79 -9.70 -19.48 0.84
CA TYR A 79 -10.94 -18.85 0.36
C TYR A 79 -11.43 -19.50 -0.95
N PHE A 80 -10.53 -19.78 -1.91
CA PHE A 80 -10.91 -20.44 -3.17
C PHE A 80 -11.41 -21.86 -2.96
N GLN A 81 -10.77 -22.62 -2.09
CA GLN A 81 -11.21 -23.97 -1.77
C GLN A 81 -12.60 -23.97 -1.11
N TYR A 82 -12.85 -23.07 -0.15
CA TYR A 82 -14.12 -23.05 0.60
C TYR A 82 -15.27 -22.37 -0.15
N HIS A 83 -15.03 -21.26 -0.85
CA HIS A 83 -16.09 -20.47 -1.48
C HIS A 83 -16.28 -20.78 -2.97
N LEU A 84 -15.23 -21.17 -3.68
CA LEU A 84 -15.31 -21.52 -5.11
C LEU A 84 -15.31 -23.04 -5.35
N ASN A 85 -15.16 -23.85 -4.28
CA ASN A 85 -15.09 -25.31 -4.33
C ASN A 85 -14.05 -25.80 -5.35
N LEU A 86 -12.91 -25.09 -5.43
CA LEU A 86 -11.79 -25.42 -6.29
C LEU A 86 -10.85 -26.42 -5.61
N SER A 87 -10.16 -27.25 -6.41
CA SER A 87 -9.03 -28.01 -5.91
C SER A 87 -7.88 -27.08 -5.52
N GLU A 88 -6.92 -27.56 -4.71
CA GLU A 88 -5.72 -26.78 -4.38
C GLU A 88 -4.95 -26.34 -5.63
N GLU A 89 -4.82 -27.23 -6.60
CA GLU A 89 -4.14 -26.96 -7.86
C GLU A 89 -4.86 -25.88 -8.67
N ASP A 90 -6.19 -26.00 -8.82
CA ASP A 90 -6.99 -25.01 -9.56
C ASP A 90 -6.98 -23.66 -8.86
N ALA A 91 -7.04 -23.64 -7.53
CA ALA A 91 -6.96 -22.42 -6.75
C ALA A 91 -5.63 -21.70 -6.96
N ARG A 92 -4.51 -22.45 -6.96
CA ARG A 92 -3.18 -21.91 -7.20
C ARG A 92 -3.03 -21.35 -8.61
N GLN A 93 -3.51 -22.07 -9.62
CA GLN A 93 -3.49 -21.60 -11.01
C GLN A 93 -4.34 -20.34 -11.19
N LEU A 94 -5.53 -20.31 -10.59
CA LEU A 94 -6.44 -19.16 -10.66
C LEU A 94 -5.82 -17.92 -10.01
N HIS A 95 -5.23 -18.08 -8.82
CA HIS A 95 -4.57 -16.98 -8.11
C HIS A 95 -3.42 -16.39 -8.94
N LEU A 96 -2.54 -17.25 -9.45
CA LEU A 96 -1.40 -16.83 -10.28
C LEU A 96 -1.85 -16.13 -11.55
N ARG A 97 -2.88 -16.67 -12.21
CA ARG A 97 -3.46 -16.07 -13.42
C ARG A 97 -4.00 -14.67 -13.12
N TYR A 98 -4.85 -14.51 -12.11
CA TYR A 98 -5.43 -13.21 -11.81
C TYR A 98 -4.42 -12.20 -11.27
N TYR A 99 -3.41 -12.65 -10.52
CA TYR A 99 -2.32 -11.78 -10.13
C TYR A 99 -1.54 -11.28 -11.35
N LYS A 100 -1.22 -12.16 -12.31
CA LYS A 100 -0.52 -11.80 -13.55
C LYS A 100 -1.36 -10.89 -14.46
N ASP A 101 -2.63 -11.23 -14.67
CA ASP A 101 -3.49 -10.55 -15.64
C ASP A 101 -3.96 -9.18 -15.12
N TYR A 102 -4.12 -9.02 -13.80
CA TYR A 102 -4.72 -7.82 -13.20
C TYR A 102 -3.82 -7.06 -12.21
N GLY A 103 -2.67 -7.60 -11.82
CA GLY A 103 -1.81 -7.05 -10.75
C GLY A 103 -2.40 -7.19 -9.35
N LEU A 104 -3.65 -7.64 -9.24
CA LEU A 104 -4.39 -7.83 -7.99
C LEU A 104 -5.43 -8.94 -8.18
N ALA A 105 -5.23 -10.08 -7.51
CA ALA A 105 -6.04 -11.28 -7.75
C ALA A 105 -7.55 -11.07 -7.53
N ILE A 106 -7.95 -10.23 -6.57
CA ILE A 106 -9.36 -9.95 -6.28
C ILE A 106 -10.09 -9.27 -7.43
N ARG A 107 -9.39 -8.50 -8.29
CA ARG A 107 -10.00 -7.89 -9.47
C ARG A 107 -10.51 -8.95 -10.45
N GLY A 108 -9.74 -10.02 -10.66
CA GLY A 108 -10.18 -11.15 -11.48
C GLY A 108 -11.37 -11.90 -10.87
N LEU A 109 -11.38 -12.07 -9.53
CA LEU A 109 -12.48 -12.74 -8.83
C LEU A 109 -13.79 -11.97 -8.89
N VAL A 110 -13.75 -10.65 -8.68
CA VAL A 110 -14.95 -9.80 -8.80
C VAL A 110 -15.47 -9.85 -10.23
N THR A 111 -14.57 -9.71 -11.22
CA THR A 111 -14.94 -9.63 -12.64
C THR A 111 -15.52 -10.95 -13.18
N HIS A 112 -14.96 -12.10 -12.79
CA HIS A 112 -15.28 -13.39 -13.44
C HIS A 112 -16.03 -14.38 -12.55
N HIS A 113 -16.08 -14.16 -11.24
CA HIS A 113 -16.69 -15.09 -10.28
C HIS A 113 -17.76 -14.47 -9.39
N ASN A 114 -18.10 -13.19 -9.59
CA ASN A 114 -19.14 -12.49 -8.83
C ASN A 114 -18.94 -12.60 -7.31
N ILE A 115 -17.68 -12.54 -6.87
CA ILE A 115 -17.27 -12.56 -5.47
C ILE A 115 -17.56 -11.20 -4.84
N ASP A 116 -18.14 -11.20 -3.64
CA ASP A 116 -18.20 -10.01 -2.79
C ASP A 116 -16.79 -9.67 -2.28
N ALA A 117 -16.25 -8.54 -2.75
CA ALA A 117 -14.89 -8.13 -2.43
C ALA A 117 -14.70 -7.75 -0.96
N LEU A 118 -15.73 -7.25 -0.27
CA LEU A 118 -15.66 -6.95 1.16
C LEU A 118 -15.68 -8.25 1.98
N GLN A 119 -16.52 -9.21 1.59
CA GLN A 119 -16.51 -10.54 2.23
C GLN A 119 -15.16 -11.23 2.01
N TYR A 120 -14.61 -11.19 0.79
CA TYR A 120 -13.27 -11.69 0.52
C TYR A 120 -12.22 -11.00 1.39
N ASN A 121 -12.23 -9.67 1.47
CA ASN A 121 -11.27 -8.91 2.28
C ASN A 121 -11.33 -9.31 3.76
N LYS A 122 -12.54 -9.47 4.29
CA LYS A 122 -12.77 -9.91 5.67
C LYS A 122 -12.13 -11.27 5.96
N MET A 123 -12.34 -12.23 5.04
CA MET A 123 -11.92 -13.62 5.20
C MET A 123 -10.44 -13.88 4.87
N VAL A 124 -9.81 -12.96 4.13
CA VAL A 124 -8.45 -13.13 3.62
C VAL A 124 -7.47 -12.16 4.26
N ASP A 125 -7.73 -10.86 4.18
CA ASP A 125 -6.79 -9.79 4.53
C ASP A 125 -6.99 -9.34 6.00
N ASP A 126 -8.22 -8.92 6.34
CA ASP A 126 -8.53 -8.43 7.69
C ASP A 126 -8.28 -9.51 8.76
N SER A 127 -8.43 -10.80 8.41
CA SER A 127 -8.19 -11.93 9.29
C SER A 127 -6.71 -12.26 9.51
N LEU A 128 -5.77 -11.68 8.76
CA LEU A 128 -4.34 -11.96 8.98
C LEU A 128 -3.88 -11.43 10.34
N PRO A 129 -3.14 -12.21 11.16
CA PRO A 129 -2.61 -11.73 12.44
C PRO A 129 -1.32 -10.92 12.24
N LEU A 130 -1.41 -9.78 11.54
CA LEU A 130 -0.27 -8.95 11.14
C LEU A 130 0.60 -8.50 12.32
N GLN A 131 0.02 -8.35 13.51
CA GLN A 131 0.73 -8.01 14.74
C GLN A 131 1.82 -9.01 15.16
N ASN A 132 1.77 -10.24 14.64
CA ASN A 132 2.79 -11.26 14.89
C ASN A 132 4.03 -11.07 14.00
N ILE A 133 3.98 -10.12 13.07
CA ILE A 133 5.00 -9.92 12.02
C ILE A 133 5.45 -8.46 11.98
N LEU A 134 4.49 -7.54 11.91
CA LEU A 134 4.74 -6.11 11.92
C LEU A 134 4.87 -5.63 13.36
N SER A 135 5.95 -4.89 13.59
CA SER A 135 6.26 -4.26 14.87
C SER A 135 6.79 -2.85 14.61
N PRO A 136 6.84 -1.97 15.64
CA PRO A 136 7.32 -0.61 15.48
C PRO A 136 8.71 -0.55 14.84
N ASN A 137 8.83 0.17 13.73
CA ASN A 137 10.09 0.32 13.00
C ASN A 137 10.63 1.75 13.20
N LEU A 138 11.41 1.94 14.28
CA LEU A 138 11.97 3.24 14.64
C LEU A 138 12.89 3.83 13.55
N THR A 139 13.61 2.98 12.81
CA THR A 139 14.47 3.43 11.71
C THR A 139 13.64 4.03 10.58
N LEU A 140 12.56 3.35 10.16
CA LEU A 140 11.63 3.88 9.17
C LEU A 140 10.94 5.15 9.67
N ARG A 141 10.49 5.15 10.93
CA ARG A 141 9.86 6.33 11.55
C ARG A 141 10.77 7.55 11.49
N ASN A 142 12.03 7.41 11.88
CA ASN A 142 12.99 8.50 11.87
C ASN A 142 13.29 9.01 10.45
N LEU A 143 13.39 8.11 9.47
CA LEU A 143 13.54 8.47 8.06
C LEU A 143 12.38 9.35 7.58
N LEU A 144 11.13 8.94 7.87
CA LEU A 144 9.94 9.69 7.46
C LEU A 144 9.81 11.03 8.21
N ILE A 145 10.19 11.08 9.50
CA ILE A 145 10.26 12.33 10.27
C ILE A 145 11.25 13.31 9.63
N GLU A 146 12.45 12.84 9.25
CA GLU A 146 13.45 13.68 8.61
C GLU A 146 12.97 14.19 7.25
N LEU A 147 12.38 13.31 6.44
CA LEU A 147 11.78 13.68 5.16
C LEU A 147 10.73 14.79 5.31
N LYS A 148 9.80 14.63 6.26
CA LYS A 148 8.76 15.64 6.55
C LYS A 148 9.36 16.93 7.14
N GLY A 149 10.40 16.82 7.96
CA GLY A 149 11.08 17.94 8.62
C GLY A 149 11.88 18.84 7.67
N ASN A 150 12.37 18.30 6.54
CA ASN A 150 13.12 19.08 5.55
C ASN A 150 12.26 19.99 4.67
N LYS A 151 10.93 19.86 4.72
CA LYS A 151 9.96 20.70 4.00
C LYS A 151 10.15 20.76 2.47
N GLN A 152 10.83 19.76 1.90
CA GLN A 152 10.97 19.62 0.46
C GLN A 152 9.70 19.05 -0.18
N VAL A 153 8.89 18.33 0.61
CA VAL A 153 7.57 17.80 0.27
C VAL A 153 6.55 18.33 1.29
N ASP A 154 5.34 18.65 0.82
CA ASP A 154 4.28 19.20 1.66
C ASP A 154 3.42 18.10 2.29
N LYS A 155 3.23 16.98 1.56
CA LYS A 155 2.46 15.82 2.02
C LYS A 155 3.20 14.51 1.78
N LEU A 156 3.10 13.61 2.76
CA LEU A 156 3.36 12.19 2.58
C LEU A 156 2.01 11.49 2.42
N TRP A 157 1.81 10.75 1.34
CA TRP A 157 0.52 10.18 0.99
C TRP A 157 0.62 8.67 0.77
N LEU A 158 -0.21 7.90 1.45
CA LEU A 158 -0.28 6.45 1.22
C LEU A 158 -1.03 6.18 -0.08
N PHE A 159 -0.51 5.29 -0.93
CA PHE A 159 -1.13 4.90 -2.19
C PHE A 159 -1.01 3.39 -2.41
N THR A 160 -2.02 2.64 -1.98
CA THR A 160 -2.01 1.16 -1.94
C THR A 160 -3.11 0.54 -2.80
N ASN A 161 -2.86 -0.69 -3.29
CA ASN A 161 -3.88 -1.53 -3.92
C ASN A 161 -4.73 -2.32 -2.91
N ALA A 162 -4.36 -2.34 -1.63
CA ALA A 162 -5.16 -2.97 -0.58
C ALA A 162 -6.40 -2.13 -0.21
N TYR A 163 -7.31 -2.71 0.58
CA TYR A 163 -8.41 -1.96 1.17
C TYR A 163 -7.92 -1.11 2.37
N LYS A 164 -8.70 -0.10 2.74
CA LYS A 164 -8.31 0.85 3.81
C LYS A 164 -7.99 0.18 5.14
N ASN A 165 -8.73 -0.85 5.54
CA ASN A 165 -8.52 -1.53 6.81
C ASN A 165 -7.08 -2.05 6.92
N HIS A 166 -6.61 -2.77 5.90
CA HIS A 166 -5.25 -3.30 5.87
C HIS A 166 -4.19 -2.20 5.88
N GLY A 167 -4.30 -1.21 4.99
CA GLY A 167 -3.32 -0.11 4.92
C GLY A 167 -3.19 0.65 6.24
N LEU A 168 -4.32 0.95 6.90
CA LEU A 168 -4.35 1.61 8.21
C LEU A 168 -3.76 0.72 9.30
N ARG A 169 -4.04 -0.59 9.29
CA ARG A 169 -3.44 -1.56 10.23
C ARG A 169 -1.92 -1.59 10.11
N CYS A 170 -1.40 -1.68 8.89
CA CYS A 170 0.04 -1.70 8.64
C CYS A 170 0.75 -0.48 9.23
N VAL A 171 0.28 0.73 8.93
CA VAL A 171 0.95 1.95 9.43
C VAL A 171 0.82 2.14 10.94
N ARG A 172 -0.28 1.67 11.56
CA ARG A 172 -0.42 1.64 13.03
C ARG A 172 0.59 0.67 13.65
N LEU A 173 0.68 -0.55 13.14
CA LEU A 173 1.60 -1.59 13.65
C LEU A 173 3.07 -1.22 13.48
N LEU A 174 3.42 -0.54 12.38
CA LEU A 174 4.76 -0.04 12.12
C LEU A 174 5.12 1.21 12.93
N GLY A 175 4.14 1.85 13.60
CA GLY A 175 4.37 3.07 14.38
C GLY A 175 4.66 4.30 13.53
N ILE A 176 3.97 4.45 12.39
CA ILE A 176 4.18 5.55 11.42
C ILE A 176 2.87 6.20 10.95
N ALA A 177 1.73 5.85 11.57
CA ALA A 177 0.42 6.33 11.14
C ALA A 177 0.23 7.84 11.21
N ASP A 178 0.95 8.53 12.09
CA ASP A 178 0.89 9.97 12.30
C ASP A 178 1.77 10.78 11.35
N LEU A 179 2.54 10.11 10.49
CA LEU A 179 3.48 10.77 9.59
C LEU A 179 2.89 11.08 8.21
N PHE A 180 1.79 10.41 7.86
CA PHE A 180 1.10 10.59 6.58
C PHE A 180 -0.05 11.60 6.70
N ASP A 181 -0.37 12.24 5.58
CA ASP A 181 -1.39 13.28 5.47
C ASP A 181 -2.68 12.76 4.82
N GLY A 182 -2.69 11.50 4.37
CA GLY A 182 -3.85 10.84 3.79
C GLY A 182 -3.53 9.49 3.17
N ILE A 183 -4.57 8.83 2.68
CA ILE A 183 -4.50 7.52 2.02
C ILE A 183 -5.41 7.47 0.79
N THR A 184 -4.87 6.94 -0.30
CA THR A 184 -5.60 6.44 -1.45
C THR A 184 -5.46 4.93 -1.49
N TYR A 185 -6.59 4.23 -1.48
CA TYR A 185 -6.67 2.77 -1.44
C TYR A 185 -7.59 2.25 -2.55
N CYS A 186 -7.53 0.95 -2.84
CA CYS A 186 -8.47 0.32 -3.76
C CYS A 186 -9.79 0.10 -3.04
N ASP A 187 -10.88 0.72 -3.52
CA ASP A 187 -12.17 0.64 -2.85
C ASP A 187 -12.91 -0.65 -3.22
N TYR A 188 -12.88 -1.63 -2.31
CA TYR A 188 -13.55 -2.92 -2.48
C TYR A 188 -15.06 -2.87 -2.27
N SER A 189 -15.62 -1.72 -1.85
CA SER A 189 -17.08 -1.55 -1.79
C SER A 189 -17.71 -1.27 -3.16
N GLN A 190 -16.90 -0.99 -4.18
CA GLN A 190 -17.37 -0.76 -5.54
C GLN A 190 -17.60 -2.10 -6.27
N PRO A 191 -18.83 -2.37 -6.77
CA PRO A 191 -19.19 -3.70 -7.27
C PRO A 191 -18.59 -4.07 -8.62
N ASP A 192 -18.42 -3.11 -9.54
CA ASP A 192 -18.25 -3.45 -10.96
C ASP A 192 -16.88 -3.09 -11.55
N ASN A 193 -16.01 -2.38 -10.82
CA ASN A 193 -14.65 -2.10 -11.28
C ASN A 193 -13.73 -1.63 -10.15
N LEU A 194 -12.88 -2.53 -9.66
CA LEU A 194 -11.81 -2.17 -8.73
C LEU A 194 -10.78 -1.29 -9.44
N ILE A 195 -10.68 -0.03 -9.01
CA ILE A 195 -9.67 0.91 -9.49
C ILE A 195 -8.40 0.71 -8.65
N CYS A 196 -7.39 0.09 -9.25
CA CYS A 196 -6.11 -0.21 -8.63
C CYS A 196 -4.94 0.09 -9.58
N LYS A 197 -3.75 0.34 -9.03
CA LYS A 197 -2.50 0.43 -9.80
C LYS A 197 -2.27 -0.89 -10.58
N PRO A 198 -1.72 -0.87 -11.80
CA PRO A 198 -1.10 0.26 -12.50
C PRO A 198 -2.08 1.11 -13.36
N ASP A 199 -3.39 0.96 -13.21
CA ASP A 199 -4.39 1.72 -13.98
C ASP A 199 -4.26 3.22 -13.73
N VAL A 200 -4.22 4.04 -14.80
CA VAL A 200 -4.12 5.50 -14.74
C VAL A 200 -5.21 6.10 -13.84
N LYS A 201 -6.42 5.52 -13.83
CA LYS A 201 -7.53 5.97 -12.96
C LYS A 201 -7.17 5.93 -11.47
N ALA A 202 -6.30 5.01 -11.05
CA ALA A 202 -5.84 4.96 -9.66
C ALA A 202 -4.91 6.14 -9.33
N PHE A 203 -4.05 6.53 -10.28
CA PHE A 203 -3.17 7.69 -10.13
C PHE A 203 -3.95 9.01 -10.20
N GLU A 204 -4.99 9.10 -11.03
CA GLU A 204 -5.91 10.23 -11.06
C GLU A 204 -6.67 10.36 -9.73
N LYS A 205 -7.17 9.25 -9.18
CA LYS A 205 -7.78 9.20 -7.85
C LYS A 205 -6.81 9.72 -6.78
N ALA A 206 -5.57 9.22 -6.77
CA ALA A 206 -4.55 9.65 -5.81
C ALA A 206 -4.20 11.14 -5.93
N LYS A 207 -4.10 11.64 -7.16
CA LYS A 207 -3.88 13.07 -7.45
C LYS A 207 -5.01 13.95 -6.91
N LEU A 208 -6.26 13.56 -7.16
CA LEU A 208 -7.43 14.31 -6.68
C LEU A 208 -7.54 14.30 -5.16
N GLN A 209 -7.37 13.13 -4.53
CA GLN A 209 -7.49 12.99 -3.07
C GLN A 209 -6.37 13.71 -2.32
N SER A 210 -5.14 13.72 -2.84
CA SER A 210 -4.04 14.43 -2.20
C SER A 210 -4.07 15.94 -2.44
N GLY A 211 -4.82 16.41 -3.44
CA GLY A 211 -4.85 17.82 -3.87
C GLY A 211 -3.72 18.21 -4.82
N LEU A 212 -2.98 17.23 -5.35
CA LEU A 212 -1.89 17.47 -6.30
C LEU A 212 -2.41 18.11 -7.60
N GLY A 213 -1.87 19.28 -7.94
CA GLY A 213 -2.21 19.97 -9.19
C GLY A 213 -1.50 19.42 -10.43
N ASP A 214 -0.22 19.02 -10.30
CA ASP A 214 0.65 18.64 -11.42
C ASP A 214 1.60 17.49 -11.02
N TYR A 215 1.67 16.43 -11.85
CA TYR A 215 2.52 15.25 -11.58
C TYR A 215 4.02 15.59 -11.47
N LYS A 216 4.48 16.68 -12.09
CA LYS A 216 5.89 17.12 -11.95
C LYS A 216 6.28 17.54 -10.51
N ASN A 217 5.31 17.66 -9.61
CA ASN A 217 5.52 17.92 -8.19
C ASN A 217 5.27 16.68 -7.32
N ALA A 218 5.21 15.49 -7.93
CA ALA A 218 5.02 14.23 -7.24
C ALA A 218 6.26 13.34 -7.27
N TRP A 219 6.49 12.67 -6.15
CA TRP A 219 7.42 11.53 -6.04
C TRP A 219 6.61 10.27 -5.74
N PHE A 220 7.12 9.12 -6.16
CA PHE A 220 6.44 7.84 -5.95
C PHE A 220 7.43 6.72 -5.65
N ILE A 221 7.13 5.89 -4.64
CA ILE A 221 7.89 4.70 -4.29
C ILE A 221 6.96 3.48 -4.22
N ASP A 222 7.34 2.40 -4.89
CA ASP A 222 6.53 1.18 -5.06
C ASP A 222 7.45 -0.02 -5.39
N ASP A 223 7.03 -1.25 -5.05
CA ASP A 223 7.77 -2.48 -5.36
C ASP A 223 7.42 -3.06 -6.75
N SER A 224 6.32 -2.61 -7.36
CA SER A 224 5.88 -3.05 -8.69
C SER A 224 6.47 -2.18 -9.80
N GLY A 225 7.28 -2.78 -10.67
CA GLY A 225 7.84 -2.08 -11.83
C GLY A 225 6.76 -1.55 -12.78
N SER A 226 5.63 -2.23 -12.93
CA SER A 226 4.48 -1.75 -13.70
C SER A 226 3.83 -0.51 -13.09
N ASN A 227 3.72 -0.41 -11.76
CA ASN A 227 3.22 0.80 -11.09
C ASN A 227 4.19 1.97 -11.32
N ILE A 228 5.49 1.71 -11.15
CA ILE A 228 6.55 2.69 -11.39
C ILE A 228 6.53 3.20 -12.83
N LYS A 229 6.36 2.31 -13.80
CA LYS A 229 6.24 2.66 -15.22
C LYS A 229 5.08 3.64 -15.45
N THR A 230 3.89 3.38 -14.91
CA THR A 230 2.76 4.32 -15.03
C THR A 230 3.08 5.68 -14.40
N GLY A 231 3.73 5.70 -13.23
CA GLY A 231 4.17 6.96 -12.60
C GLY A 231 5.12 7.77 -13.49
N VAL A 232 6.10 7.11 -14.11
CA VAL A 232 7.04 7.75 -15.05
C VAL A 232 6.30 8.27 -16.29
N GLU A 233 5.40 7.48 -16.89
CA GLU A 233 4.62 7.86 -18.08
C GLU A 233 3.68 9.06 -17.80
N LEU A 234 3.15 9.17 -16.59
CA LEU A 234 2.34 10.31 -16.16
C LEU A 234 3.15 11.58 -15.84
N GLY A 235 4.48 11.48 -15.83
CA GLY A 235 5.37 12.63 -15.59
C GLY A 235 5.60 12.95 -14.12
N PHE A 236 5.58 11.94 -13.23
CA PHE A 236 6.07 12.11 -11.87
C PHE A 236 7.51 12.64 -11.90
N ARG A 237 7.84 13.54 -10.96
CA ARG A 237 9.18 14.13 -10.87
C ARG A 237 10.25 13.05 -10.75
N LYS A 238 10.00 12.06 -9.90
CA LYS A 238 10.89 10.92 -9.69
C LYS A 238 10.10 9.76 -9.10
N CYS A 239 10.31 8.57 -9.66
CA CYS A 239 9.83 7.31 -9.12
C CYS A 239 11.00 6.49 -8.61
N VAL A 240 10.81 5.72 -7.53
CA VAL A 240 11.82 4.87 -6.90
C VAL A 240 11.27 3.45 -6.83
N HIS A 241 11.98 2.48 -7.42
CA HIS A 241 11.56 1.08 -7.43
C HIS A 241 12.22 0.33 -6.27
N VAL A 242 11.41 -0.29 -5.40
CA VAL A 242 11.91 -1.14 -4.32
C VAL A 242 12.04 -2.58 -4.81
N VAL A 243 13.26 -3.13 -4.79
CA VAL A 243 13.54 -4.50 -5.25
C VAL A 243 14.43 -5.23 -4.24
N GLU A 244 13.81 -6.03 -3.37
CA GLU A 244 14.54 -6.81 -2.35
C GLU A 244 15.31 -7.99 -2.98
N ASP A 245 14.67 -8.71 -3.92
CA ASP A 245 15.26 -9.83 -4.66
C ASP A 245 14.75 -9.87 -6.12
N GLU A 246 15.65 -9.61 -7.07
CA GLU A 246 15.36 -9.65 -8.52
C GLU A 246 14.98 -11.04 -9.03
N LYS A 247 15.36 -12.10 -8.31
CA LYS A 247 15.04 -13.50 -8.66
C LYS A 247 13.68 -13.93 -8.15
N ASP A 248 13.01 -13.11 -7.34
CA ASP A 248 11.68 -13.41 -6.83
C ASP A 248 10.67 -13.53 -7.98
N TYR A 249 9.84 -14.57 -7.91
CA TYR A 249 8.87 -14.88 -8.96
C TYR A 249 7.79 -13.79 -9.10
N TYR A 250 7.31 -13.21 -8.00
CA TYR A 250 6.30 -12.16 -8.04
C TYR A 250 6.89 -10.84 -8.57
N HIS A 251 8.15 -10.53 -8.26
CA HIS A 251 8.88 -9.41 -8.88
C HIS A 251 8.89 -9.55 -10.41
N GLN A 252 9.22 -10.74 -10.92
CA GLN A 252 9.21 -11.00 -12.37
C GLN A 252 7.83 -10.83 -13.01
N LEU A 253 6.74 -11.11 -12.27
CA LEU A 253 5.38 -10.87 -12.75
C LEU A 253 5.01 -9.38 -12.79
N LEU A 254 5.43 -8.62 -11.79
CA LEU A 254 5.16 -7.17 -11.71
C LEU A 254 6.03 -6.34 -12.67
N GLY A 255 7.10 -6.95 -13.19
CA GLY A 255 7.99 -6.37 -14.18
C GLY A 255 9.03 -5.43 -13.59
N ASN A 256 9.96 -5.00 -14.45
CA ASN A 256 11.00 -4.05 -14.07
C ASN A 256 10.56 -2.61 -14.35
N ALA A 257 11.03 -1.68 -13.53
CA ALA A 257 10.91 -0.25 -13.82
C ALA A 257 11.70 0.15 -15.08
N PRO A 258 11.41 1.32 -15.69
CA PRO A 258 12.21 1.88 -16.77
C PRO A 258 13.71 2.04 -16.42
N GLU A 259 14.61 1.96 -17.42
CA GLU A 259 16.08 1.86 -17.27
C GLU A 259 16.75 2.97 -16.42
N ALA A 260 16.13 4.15 -16.32
CA ALA A 260 16.65 5.28 -15.55
C ALA A 260 16.02 5.47 -14.17
N THR A 261 15.11 4.58 -13.75
CA THR A 261 14.48 4.65 -12.43
C THR A 261 15.48 4.21 -11.35
N PRO A 262 15.73 5.01 -10.31
CA PRO A 262 16.47 4.57 -9.13
C PRO A 262 15.87 3.30 -8.52
N ILE A 263 16.71 2.30 -8.28
CA ILE A 263 16.34 1.05 -7.61
C ILE A 263 17.01 1.04 -6.24
N ILE A 264 16.22 0.74 -5.20
CA ILE A 264 16.71 0.52 -3.84
C ILE A 264 16.25 -0.85 -3.34
N LYS A 265 17.03 -1.47 -2.46
CA LYS A 265 16.64 -2.77 -1.87
C LYS A 265 15.66 -2.62 -0.73
N ASN A 266 15.75 -1.51 -0.02
CA ASN A 266 14.96 -1.24 1.16
C ASN A 266 14.61 0.23 1.21
N ILE A 267 13.43 0.57 1.73
CA ILE A 267 13.03 1.96 1.95
C ILE A 267 14.01 2.75 2.82
N ARG A 268 14.82 2.10 3.67
CA ARG A 268 15.88 2.76 4.45
C ARG A 268 16.95 3.41 3.57
N ASP A 269 17.12 2.94 2.34
CA ASP A 269 18.07 3.46 1.36
C ASP A 269 17.46 4.60 0.52
N LEU A 270 16.26 5.08 0.87
CA LEU A 270 15.54 6.11 0.13
C LEU A 270 16.38 7.39 -0.05
N LYS A 271 17.23 7.74 0.91
CA LYS A 271 18.12 8.90 0.82
C LYS A 271 19.08 8.84 -0.36
N ASP A 272 19.47 7.64 -0.80
CA ASP A 272 20.38 7.46 -1.92
C ASP A 272 19.65 7.69 -3.26
N ALA A 273 18.35 7.40 -3.31
CA ALA A 273 17.52 7.58 -4.51
C ALA A 273 17.00 9.02 -4.68
N VAL A 274 16.69 9.69 -3.57
CA VAL A 274 16.13 11.05 -3.54
C VAL A 274 16.89 11.97 -2.56
N PRO A 275 18.22 12.12 -2.68
CA PRO A 275 19.01 12.92 -1.74
C PRO A 275 18.51 14.37 -1.66
N GLU A 276 17.97 14.91 -2.77
CA GLU A 276 17.41 16.26 -2.83
C GLU A 276 16.27 16.52 -1.84
N LEU A 277 15.57 15.46 -1.39
CA LEU A 277 14.50 15.55 -0.41
C LEU A 277 15.00 15.54 1.04
N PHE A 278 16.26 15.19 1.25
CA PHE A 278 16.90 15.12 2.56
C PHE A 278 17.89 16.27 2.82
N GLU A 279 18.16 17.10 1.81
CA GLU A 279 18.93 18.32 1.96
C GLU A 279 18.10 19.42 2.65
N ARG A 280 18.66 19.99 3.73
CA ARG A 280 17.99 21.07 4.48
C ARG A 280 17.77 22.28 3.57
N PHE A 281 16.51 22.74 3.51
CA PHE A 281 16.20 24.03 2.94
C PHE A 281 16.78 25.13 3.86
N TYR A 282 17.86 25.78 3.44
CA TYR A 282 18.32 27.01 4.10
C TYR A 282 17.44 28.16 3.61
N GLU A 283 16.51 28.63 4.45
CA GLU A 283 15.91 29.95 4.21
C GLU A 283 17.03 31.00 4.25
N PRO A 284 17.18 31.84 3.22
CA PRO A 284 18.08 32.98 3.30
C PRO A 284 17.64 33.85 4.48
N LEU A 285 18.52 34.02 5.46
CA LEU A 285 18.35 35.04 6.49
C LEU A 285 18.27 36.40 5.77
N ASN A 286 17.05 36.94 5.66
CA ASN A 286 16.84 38.33 5.28
C ASN A 286 17.41 39.21 6.41
N TYR A 287 18.72 39.47 6.35
CA TYR A 287 19.34 40.56 7.09
C TYR A 287 18.87 41.88 6.45
N ALA A 288 17.68 42.31 6.83
CA ALA A 288 17.28 43.70 6.69
C ALA A 288 18.14 44.52 7.67
N PHE A 289 19.27 45.02 7.19
CA PHE A 289 19.97 46.10 7.86
C PHE A 289 19.05 47.33 7.86
N LYS A 290 18.58 47.73 9.04
CA LYS A 290 18.04 49.07 9.31
C LYS A 290 19.19 49.98 9.73
#